data_AF-A0A847G0Z8-F1
#
_entry.id   AF-A0A847G0Z8-F1
#
_cell.length_a   1.000
_cell.length_b   1.000
_cell.length_c   1.000
_cell.angle_alpha   90.00
_cell.angle_beta   90.00
_cell.angle_gamma   90.00
#
_symmetry.space_group_name_H-M   'P 1'
#
loop_
_entity.id
_entity.type
_entity.pdbx_description
1 polymer ?
#
loop_
_entity_poly.entity_id
_entity_poly.type
_entity_poly.pdbx_seq_one_letter_code
_entity_poly.pdbx_strand_id
1 'polypeptide(L)'
;MPAVELIRLKKEADELAARLHQPVEFKRLLLDRLEFYADRVTRPGNMARPAPLIPRYSVPMLFLQAVEQAMQQSASSSPLEALELAKQLWQETHLEPKLIAASLIGMAARTDAHAASELLVQYCVPTENPLVQEALLQRSGSQLRQANIDVWFDLVERWVNSGQLSQQIIGFRALQDVIEDREFENLPVIYRLLTVPLEAVDRTTMHELEPLLITLARRSAVETLFLLRQCYNRTHNPILARLIRKCLPSFPSESQAALRKVIQEQETSG
;
A
#
# COMPACT_ATOMS: atom_id res chain seq x y z
N MET A 1 -6.52 -16.04 -27.71
CA MET A 1 -5.09 -16.08 -27.35
C MET A 1 -4.59 -17.50 -27.55
N PRO A 2 -3.69 -17.77 -28.52
CA PRO A 2 -3.18 -19.11 -28.80
C PRO A 2 -2.16 -19.54 -27.75
N ALA A 3 -2.15 -20.83 -27.38
CA ALA A 3 -1.22 -21.41 -26.41
C ALA A 3 0.28 -21.18 -26.72
N VAL A 4 0.62 -20.89 -27.98
CA VAL A 4 1.99 -20.63 -28.45
C VAL A 4 2.55 -19.30 -27.96
N GLU A 5 1.71 -18.27 -27.76
CA GLU A 5 2.17 -16.95 -27.29
C GLU A 5 2.59 -16.97 -25.82
N LEU A 6 1.91 -17.78 -24.99
CA LEU A 6 2.22 -17.94 -23.56
C LEU A 6 3.59 -18.61 -23.32
N ILE A 7 3.91 -19.63 -24.11
CA ILE A 7 5.21 -20.32 -24.04
C ILE A 7 6.34 -19.35 -24.38
N ARG A 8 6.15 -18.52 -25.42
CA ARG A 8 7.12 -17.50 -25.81
C ARG A 8 7.31 -16.44 -24.73
N LEU A 9 6.22 -15.91 -24.17
CA LEU A 9 6.25 -14.94 -23.08
C LEU A 9 7.03 -15.48 -21.86
N LYS A 10 6.78 -16.74 -21.49
CA LYS A 10 7.48 -17.38 -20.39
C LYS A 10 8.99 -17.51 -20.66
N LYS A 11 9.37 -17.93 -21.86
CA LYS A 11 10.78 -18.02 -22.25
C LYS A 11 11.47 -16.64 -22.21
N GLU A 12 10.81 -15.60 -22.71
CA GLU A 12 11.33 -14.22 -22.66
C GLU A 12 11.48 -13.72 -21.20
N ALA A 13 10.55 -14.08 -20.32
CA ALA A 13 10.63 -13.80 -18.88
C ALA A 13 11.78 -14.55 -18.18
N ASP A 14 11.99 -15.83 -18.52
CA ASP A 14 13.08 -16.63 -17.98
C ASP A 14 14.46 -16.10 -18.43
N GLU A 15 14.57 -15.64 -19.69
CA GLU A 15 15.76 -14.98 -20.22
C GLU A 15 16.09 -13.68 -19.47
N LEU A 16 15.06 -12.89 -19.11
CA LEU A 16 15.22 -11.70 -18.25
C LEU A 16 15.68 -12.10 -16.85
N ALA A 17 15.01 -13.07 -16.22
CA ALA A 17 15.34 -13.50 -14.86
C ALA A 17 16.79 -14.03 -14.73
N ALA A 18 17.33 -14.66 -15.77
CA ALA A 18 18.73 -15.09 -15.81
C ALA A 18 19.75 -13.93 -15.73
N ARG A 19 19.32 -12.69 -15.99
CA ARG A 19 20.16 -11.47 -15.95
C ARG A 19 19.92 -10.61 -14.72
N LEU A 20 19.27 -11.12 -13.69
CA LEU A 20 18.99 -10.36 -12.45
C LEU A 20 20.26 -9.76 -11.83
N HIS A 21 21.36 -10.50 -11.87
CA HIS A 21 22.68 -10.06 -11.37
C HIS A 21 23.37 -9.01 -12.25
N GLN A 22 22.76 -8.62 -13.38
CA GLN A 22 23.30 -7.65 -14.33
C GLN A 22 22.28 -6.53 -14.56
N PRO A 23 22.10 -5.60 -13.60
CA PRO A 23 20.99 -4.66 -13.60
C PRO A 23 20.86 -3.81 -14.86
N VAL A 24 21.98 -3.38 -15.43
CA VAL A 24 22.02 -2.56 -16.65
C VAL A 24 21.53 -3.37 -17.85
N GLU A 25 21.96 -4.62 -17.99
CA GLU A 25 21.56 -5.47 -19.10
C GLU A 25 20.10 -5.91 -18.97
N PHE A 26 19.68 -6.27 -17.76
CA PHE A 26 18.29 -6.58 -17.45
C PHE A 26 17.39 -5.42 -17.87
N LYS A 27 17.71 -4.21 -17.40
CA LYS A 27 16.93 -3.00 -17.68
C LYS A 27 16.81 -2.77 -19.18
N ARG A 28 17.93 -2.83 -19.91
CA ARG A 28 17.93 -2.65 -21.37
C ARG A 28 17.02 -3.68 -22.05
N LEU A 29 17.18 -4.97 -21.72
CA LEU A 29 16.39 -6.04 -22.32
C LEU A 29 14.89 -5.90 -21.98
N LEU A 30 14.57 -5.49 -20.74
CA LEU A 30 13.20 -5.25 -20.32
C LEU A 30 12.58 -4.12 -21.14
N LEU A 31 13.25 -2.97 -21.25
CA LEU A 31 12.75 -1.81 -22.00
C LEU A 31 12.56 -2.17 -23.48
N ASP A 32 13.52 -2.86 -24.10
CA ASP A 32 13.41 -3.34 -25.49
C ASP A 32 12.16 -4.22 -25.70
N ARG A 33 11.82 -5.06 -24.71
CA ARG A 33 10.61 -5.91 -24.76
C ARG A 33 9.34 -5.11 -24.52
N LEU A 34 9.34 -4.20 -23.56
CA LEU A 34 8.19 -3.34 -23.29
C LEU A 34 7.83 -2.48 -24.50
N GLU A 35 8.83 -1.91 -25.16
CA GLU A 35 8.66 -1.10 -26.38
C GLU A 35 8.13 -1.95 -27.55
N PHE A 36 8.69 -3.15 -27.76
CA PHE A 36 8.19 -4.10 -28.76
C PHE A 36 6.71 -4.49 -28.57
N TYR A 37 6.25 -4.64 -27.33
CA TYR A 37 4.84 -4.92 -27.04
C TYR A 37 3.97 -3.66 -27.14
N ALA A 38 4.48 -2.48 -26.77
CA ALA A 38 3.77 -1.20 -26.86
C ALA A 38 3.37 -0.85 -28.30
N ASP A 39 4.28 -1.06 -29.26
CA ASP A 39 4.06 -0.81 -30.69
C ASP A 39 2.92 -1.65 -31.27
N ARG A 40 2.64 -2.81 -30.68
CA ARG A 40 1.62 -3.76 -31.15
C ARG A 40 0.23 -3.50 -30.58
N VAL A 41 0.14 -2.78 -29.48
CA VAL A 41 -1.13 -2.51 -28.77
C VAL A 41 -1.71 -1.14 -29.13
N THR A 42 -0.88 -0.19 -29.59
CA THR A 42 -1.30 1.21 -29.72
C THR A 42 -1.80 1.58 -31.14
N ARG A 43 -3.11 1.76 -31.30
CA ARG A 43 -3.72 2.63 -32.36
C ARG A 43 -4.09 3.98 -31.71
N PRO A 44 -3.71 5.15 -32.27
CA PRO A 44 -3.96 6.43 -31.63
C PRO A 44 -5.42 6.84 -31.76
N GLY A 45 -6.15 6.84 -30.65
CA GLY A 45 -7.43 7.53 -30.46
C GLY A 45 -7.25 8.68 -29.48
N ASN A 46 -7.06 9.89 -29.99
CA ASN A 46 -7.01 11.12 -29.18
C ASN A 46 -8.35 11.34 -28.48
N MET A 47 -8.41 11.25 -27.14
CA MET A 47 -9.38 12.01 -26.33
C MET A 47 -8.84 12.33 -24.92
N ALA A 48 -8.91 13.63 -24.61
CA ALA A 48 -8.91 14.37 -23.33
C ALA A 48 -8.29 13.76 -22.04
N ARG A 49 -7.36 14.52 -21.45
CA ARG A 49 -6.76 14.31 -20.10
C ARG A 49 -7.78 14.49 -18.96
N PRO A 50 -7.63 13.74 -17.86
CA PRO A 50 -7.23 14.40 -16.60
C PRO A 50 -6.15 13.64 -15.78
N ALA A 51 -5.49 14.38 -14.88
CA ALA A 51 -4.35 14.03 -13.99
C ALA A 51 -2.99 13.77 -14.70
N PRO A 52 -1.83 13.96 -14.03
CA PRO A 52 -0.53 13.64 -14.63
C PRO A 52 -0.46 12.12 -14.81
N LEU A 53 -0.83 11.67 -16.01
CA LEU A 53 -0.74 10.29 -16.43
C LEU A 53 0.75 9.93 -16.48
N ILE A 54 1.20 9.09 -15.55
CA ILE A 54 2.49 8.41 -15.68
C ILE A 54 2.53 7.72 -17.06
N PRO A 55 3.57 7.93 -17.88
CA PRO A 55 3.72 7.26 -19.16
C PRO A 55 3.64 5.74 -19.00
N ARG A 56 3.06 5.06 -19.99
CA ARG A 56 2.86 3.60 -19.98
C ARG A 56 3.23 3.01 -21.32
N TYR A 57 3.92 1.89 -21.29
CA TYR A 57 4.08 1.03 -22.46
C TYR A 57 2.76 0.33 -22.84
N SER A 58 1.80 0.23 -21.90
CA SER A 58 0.49 -0.41 -22.12
C SER A 58 0.61 -1.87 -22.56
N VAL A 59 1.59 -2.58 -22.01
CA VAL A 59 1.83 -3.99 -22.30
C VAL A 59 0.79 -4.90 -21.64
N PRO A 60 0.58 -6.13 -22.17
CA PRO A 60 -0.30 -7.10 -21.52
C PRO A 60 0.17 -7.41 -20.08
N MET A 61 -0.75 -7.37 -19.12
CA MET A 61 -0.44 -7.65 -17.71
C MET A 61 0.15 -9.05 -17.48
N LEU A 62 -0.22 -10.01 -18.34
CA LEU A 62 0.33 -11.36 -18.34
C LEU A 62 1.85 -11.39 -18.56
N PHE A 63 2.42 -10.45 -19.34
CA PHE A 63 3.86 -10.33 -19.51
C PHE A 63 4.54 -9.91 -18.20
N LEU A 64 4.02 -8.87 -17.54
CA LEU A 64 4.56 -8.40 -16.26
C LEU A 64 4.48 -9.51 -15.20
N GLN A 65 3.36 -10.22 -15.12
CA GLN A 65 3.20 -11.35 -14.20
C GLN A 65 4.19 -12.48 -14.50
N ALA A 66 4.42 -12.81 -15.77
CA ALA A 66 5.39 -13.83 -16.16
C ALA A 66 6.82 -13.43 -15.75
N VAL A 67 7.20 -12.17 -15.97
CA VAL A 67 8.50 -11.62 -15.55
C VAL A 67 8.64 -11.70 -14.03
N GLU A 68 7.63 -11.26 -13.27
CA GLU A 68 7.62 -11.32 -11.82
C GLU A 68 7.75 -12.78 -11.30
N GLN A 69 7.01 -13.71 -11.88
CA GLN A 69 7.09 -15.14 -11.51
C GLN A 69 8.47 -15.73 -11.80
N ALA A 70 9.06 -15.43 -12.95
CA ALA A 70 10.38 -15.94 -13.33
C ALA A 70 11.49 -15.46 -12.38
N MET A 71 11.35 -14.25 -11.83
CA MET A 71 12.35 -13.67 -10.93
C MET A 71 12.19 -14.09 -9.46
N GLN A 72 11.03 -14.63 -9.06
CA GLN A 72 10.69 -14.81 -7.65
C GLN A 72 11.75 -15.60 -6.86
N GLN A 73 12.20 -16.73 -7.39
CA GLN A 73 13.21 -17.55 -6.72
C GLN A 73 14.57 -16.84 -6.67
N SER A 74 15.05 -16.31 -7.79
CA SER A 74 16.36 -15.66 -7.88
C SER A 74 16.44 -14.40 -7.02
N ALA A 75 15.38 -13.58 -7.02
CA ALA A 75 15.30 -12.36 -6.21
C ALA A 75 15.28 -12.67 -4.71
N SER A 76 14.64 -13.77 -4.30
CA SER A 76 14.62 -14.20 -2.90
C SER A 76 15.97 -14.78 -2.45
N SER A 77 16.67 -15.50 -3.35
CA SER A 77 18.01 -16.05 -3.07
C SER A 77 19.09 -14.97 -2.99
N SER A 78 18.93 -13.86 -3.72
CA SER A 78 19.86 -12.75 -3.80
C SER A 78 19.17 -11.40 -3.55
N PRO A 79 18.76 -11.11 -2.30
CA PRO A 79 17.96 -9.92 -1.99
C PRO A 79 18.67 -8.61 -2.34
N LEU A 80 19.96 -8.46 -2.02
CA LEU A 80 20.70 -7.22 -2.28
C LEU A 80 20.79 -6.89 -3.78
N GLU A 81 21.01 -7.92 -4.63
CA GLU A 81 21.08 -7.73 -6.08
C GLU A 81 19.71 -7.40 -6.68
N ALA A 82 18.63 -8.01 -6.15
CA ALA A 82 17.27 -7.66 -6.51
C ALA A 82 16.91 -6.21 -6.15
N LEU A 83 17.36 -5.74 -4.97
CA LEU A 83 17.18 -4.35 -4.54
C LEU A 83 18.00 -3.38 -5.40
N GLU A 84 19.23 -3.73 -5.80
CA GLU A 84 20.01 -2.91 -6.76
C GLU A 84 19.32 -2.82 -8.13
N LEU A 85 18.76 -3.92 -8.63
CA LEU A 85 17.96 -3.89 -9.85
C LEU A 85 16.70 -3.02 -9.68
N ALA A 86 16.01 -3.12 -8.54
CA ALA A 86 14.85 -2.29 -8.25
C ALA A 86 15.21 -0.79 -8.28
N LYS A 87 16.35 -0.39 -7.69
CA LYS A 87 16.86 0.99 -7.74
C LYS A 87 17.08 1.48 -9.17
N GLN A 88 17.61 0.63 -10.05
CA GLN A 88 17.84 0.97 -11.46
C GLN A 88 16.54 1.15 -12.24
N LEU A 89 15.58 0.24 -12.05
CA LEU A 89 14.26 0.32 -12.68
C LEU A 89 13.44 1.50 -12.16
N TRP A 90 13.65 1.91 -10.91
CA TRP A 90 12.95 3.05 -10.31
C TRP A 90 13.24 4.39 -10.98
N GLN A 91 14.43 4.53 -11.59
CA GLN A 91 14.85 5.75 -12.30
C GLN A 91 14.10 5.94 -13.63
N GLU A 92 13.41 4.92 -14.11
CA GLU A 92 12.64 5.01 -15.35
C GLU A 92 11.35 5.80 -15.14
N THR A 93 10.93 6.49 -16.20
CA THR A 93 9.77 7.41 -16.17
C THR A 93 8.43 6.70 -16.38
N HIS A 94 8.45 5.47 -16.89
CA HIS A 94 7.27 4.70 -17.21
C HIS A 94 6.76 3.88 -16.02
N LEU A 95 5.48 3.52 -16.05
CA LEU A 95 4.83 2.76 -15.00
C LEU A 95 5.39 1.34 -14.86
N GLU A 96 5.54 0.62 -15.97
CA GLU A 96 5.87 -0.81 -15.97
C GLU A 96 7.21 -1.14 -15.29
N PRO A 97 8.32 -0.40 -15.54
CA PRO A 97 9.55 -0.58 -14.77
C PRO A 97 9.36 -0.36 -13.26
N LYS A 98 8.59 0.66 -12.85
CA LYS A 98 8.30 0.93 -11.44
C LYS A 98 7.46 -0.17 -10.79
N LEU A 99 6.53 -0.77 -11.53
CA LEU A 99 5.76 -1.93 -11.07
C LEU A 99 6.66 -3.14 -10.80
N ILE A 100 7.60 -3.41 -11.71
CA ILE A 100 8.58 -4.49 -11.53
C ILE A 100 9.53 -4.19 -10.37
N ALA A 101 9.98 -2.95 -10.23
CA ALA A 101 10.78 -2.52 -9.08
C ALA A 101 10.06 -2.76 -7.75
N ALA A 102 8.77 -2.41 -7.65
CA ALA A 102 7.95 -2.70 -6.47
C ALA A 102 7.88 -4.22 -6.18
N SER A 103 7.68 -5.05 -7.21
CA SER A 103 7.68 -6.52 -7.02
C SER A 103 9.04 -7.03 -6.55
N LEU A 104 10.16 -6.54 -7.09
CA LEU A 104 11.51 -6.92 -6.66
C LEU A 104 11.77 -6.56 -5.18
N ILE A 105 11.36 -5.37 -4.74
CA ILE A 105 11.46 -4.96 -3.33
C ILE A 105 10.68 -5.94 -2.44
N GLY A 106 9.46 -6.32 -2.87
CA GLY A 106 8.65 -7.30 -2.15
C GLY A 106 9.28 -8.70 -2.10
N MET A 107 9.86 -9.17 -3.20
CA MET A 107 10.54 -10.46 -3.24
C MET A 107 11.77 -10.46 -2.32
N ALA A 108 12.57 -9.39 -2.34
CA ALA A 108 13.73 -9.26 -1.46
C ALA A 108 13.34 -9.20 0.02
N ALA A 109 12.19 -8.60 0.36
CA ALA A 109 11.68 -8.50 1.73
C ALA A 109 11.47 -9.87 2.41
N ARG A 110 11.28 -10.95 1.62
CA ARG A 110 11.15 -12.32 2.13
C ARG A 110 12.41 -12.84 2.82
N THR A 111 13.58 -12.30 2.44
CA THR A 111 14.88 -12.71 2.96
C THR A 111 15.53 -11.59 3.78
N ASP A 112 15.42 -10.35 3.32
CA ASP A 112 15.95 -9.16 4.01
C ASP A 112 14.88 -8.06 4.11
N ALA A 113 14.04 -8.20 5.14
CA ALA A 113 12.95 -7.27 5.42
C ALA A 113 13.42 -5.85 5.71
N HIS A 114 14.57 -5.68 6.38
CA HIS A 114 15.08 -4.37 6.75
C HIS A 114 15.53 -3.59 5.52
N ALA A 115 16.38 -4.19 4.67
CA ALA A 115 16.85 -3.53 3.45
C ALA A 115 15.70 -3.18 2.49
N ALA A 116 14.70 -4.07 2.38
CA ALA A 116 13.50 -3.79 1.59
C ALA A 116 12.67 -2.64 2.20
N SER A 117 12.54 -2.57 3.53
CA SER A 117 11.81 -1.51 4.21
C SER A 117 12.46 -0.13 3.99
N GLU A 118 13.79 -0.05 3.90
CA GLU A 118 14.50 1.20 3.61
C GLU A 118 14.13 1.76 2.24
N LEU A 119 14.07 0.90 1.21
CA LEU A 119 13.65 1.31 -0.13
C LEU A 119 12.16 1.66 -0.17
N LEU A 120 11.31 0.96 0.57
CA LEU A 120 9.91 1.34 0.70
C LEU A 120 9.75 2.73 1.29
N VAL A 121 10.50 3.09 2.34
CA VAL A 121 10.51 4.47 2.89
C VAL A 121 10.97 5.48 1.84
N GLN A 122 12.03 5.15 1.10
CA GLN A 122 12.61 6.04 0.11
C GLN A 122 11.67 6.33 -1.07
N TYR A 123 10.86 5.35 -1.46
CA TYR A 123 10.08 5.38 -2.70
C TYR A 123 8.58 5.56 -2.49
N CYS A 124 8.03 5.11 -1.36
CA CYS A 124 6.63 5.35 -1.00
C CYS A 124 6.49 6.75 -0.38
N VAL A 125 6.68 7.77 -1.21
CA VAL A 125 6.67 9.18 -0.80
C VAL A 125 5.46 9.91 -1.38
N PRO A 126 4.94 10.96 -0.70
CA PRO A 126 3.75 11.70 -1.14
C PRO A 126 3.76 12.22 -2.58
N THR A 127 4.93 12.56 -3.10
CA THR A 127 5.12 13.15 -4.44
C THR A 127 5.10 12.11 -5.56
N GLU A 128 5.17 10.81 -5.23
CA GLU A 128 5.15 9.74 -6.22
C GLU A 128 3.73 9.54 -6.78
N ASN A 129 3.63 9.01 -7.99
CA ASN A 129 2.34 8.75 -8.63
C ASN A 129 1.47 7.81 -7.78
N PRO A 130 0.17 8.08 -7.60
CA PRO A 130 -0.71 7.24 -6.77
C PRO A 130 -0.75 5.76 -7.17
N LEU A 131 -0.67 5.44 -8.47
CA LEU A 131 -0.67 4.04 -8.94
C LEU A 131 0.63 3.32 -8.59
N VAL A 132 1.74 4.06 -8.56
CA VAL A 132 3.04 3.53 -8.17
C VAL A 132 3.07 3.34 -6.65
N GLN A 133 2.53 4.28 -5.87
CA GLN A 133 2.37 4.11 -4.42
C GLN A 133 1.50 2.90 -4.08
N GLU A 134 0.36 2.74 -4.75
CA GLU A 134 -0.51 1.58 -4.59
C GLU A 134 0.24 0.28 -4.92
N ALA A 135 0.99 0.25 -6.02
CA ALA A 135 1.81 -0.89 -6.38
C ALA A 135 2.89 -1.21 -5.34
N LEU A 136 3.54 -0.20 -4.74
CA LEU A 136 4.50 -0.41 -3.65
C LEU A 136 3.83 -1.04 -2.42
N LEU A 137 2.66 -0.56 -2.00
CA LEU A 137 1.94 -1.12 -0.85
C LEU A 137 1.48 -2.55 -1.12
N GLN A 138 0.87 -2.80 -2.28
CA GLN A 138 0.29 -4.09 -2.64
C GLN A 138 1.34 -5.16 -2.98
N ARG A 139 2.43 -4.78 -3.65
CA ARG A 139 3.46 -5.73 -4.09
C ARG A 139 4.61 -5.85 -3.11
N SER A 140 5.10 -4.73 -2.57
CA SER A 140 6.21 -4.74 -1.62
C SER A 140 5.72 -4.83 -0.18
N GLY A 141 4.77 -3.98 0.21
CA GLY A 141 4.23 -3.92 1.56
C GLY A 141 3.56 -5.23 1.99
N SER A 142 2.73 -5.83 1.14
CA SER A 142 2.13 -7.14 1.42
C SER A 142 3.17 -8.24 1.68
N GLN A 143 4.28 -8.23 0.94
CA GLN A 143 5.33 -9.23 1.10
C GLN A 143 6.15 -8.98 2.37
N LEU A 144 6.47 -7.72 2.65
CA LEU A 144 7.13 -7.31 3.89
C LEU A 144 6.30 -7.70 5.11
N ARG A 145 4.98 -7.42 5.09
CA ARG A 145 4.04 -7.80 6.15
C ARG A 145 4.03 -9.31 6.42
N GLN A 146 4.07 -10.12 5.36
CA GLN A 146 4.10 -11.59 5.47
C GLN A 146 5.45 -12.11 5.99
N ALA A 147 6.55 -11.47 5.59
CA ALA A 147 7.90 -11.89 5.95
C ALA A 147 8.29 -11.47 7.37
N ASN A 148 8.00 -10.22 7.74
CA ASN A 148 8.29 -9.66 9.04
C ASN A 148 7.30 -8.54 9.39
N ILE A 149 6.30 -8.90 10.20
CA ILE A 149 5.21 -8.00 10.55
C ILE A 149 5.64 -6.86 11.48
N ASP A 150 6.67 -7.07 12.30
CA ASP A 150 7.17 -6.04 13.22
C ASP A 150 7.82 -4.90 12.42
N VAL A 151 8.68 -5.23 11.44
CA VAL A 151 9.29 -4.24 10.53
C VAL A 151 8.22 -3.49 9.73
N TRP A 152 7.15 -4.17 9.32
CA TRP A 152 6.01 -3.53 8.67
C TRP A 152 5.31 -2.54 9.60
N PHE A 153 5.04 -2.90 10.85
CA PHE A 153 4.37 -2.00 11.79
C PHE A 153 5.26 -0.81 12.20
N ASP A 154 6.56 -0.99 12.35
CA ASP A 154 7.50 0.11 12.58
C ASP A 154 7.50 1.12 11.41
N LEU A 155 7.32 0.64 10.19
CA LEU A 155 7.18 1.49 9.01
C LEU A 155 5.85 2.25 9.01
N VAL A 156 4.75 1.54 9.25
CA VAL A 156 3.41 2.14 9.28
C VAL A 156 3.29 3.15 10.41
N GLU A 157 3.84 2.87 11.60
CA GLU A 157 3.85 3.79 12.73
C GLU A 157 4.53 5.12 12.38
N ARG A 158 5.66 5.08 11.67
CA ARG A 158 6.36 6.28 11.19
C ARG A 158 5.51 7.11 10.23
N TRP A 159 4.78 6.46 9.31
CA TRP A 159 3.90 7.18 8.38
C TRP A 159 2.68 7.78 9.09
N VAL A 160 2.00 6.98 9.91
CA VAL A 160 0.77 7.37 10.61
C VAL A 160 1.01 8.52 11.60
N ASN A 161 2.18 8.55 12.25
CA ASN A 161 2.56 9.61 13.18
C ASN A 161 3.39 10.74 12.52
N SER A 162 3.47 10.77 11.19
CA SER A 162 4.19 11.85 10.48
C SER A 162 3.52 13.20 10.72
N GLY A 163 4.32 14.28 10.79
CA GLY A 163 3.81 15.65 10.81
C GLY A 163 3.24 16.12 9.46
N GLN A 164 3.38 15.32 8.40
CA GLN A 164 2.86 15.64 7.06
C GLN A 164 1.63 14.80 6.75
N LEU A 165 0.47 15.44 6.57
CA LEU A 165 -0.79 14.78 6.20
C LEU A 165 -0.64 13.81 5.03
N SER A 166 0.10 14.21 4.01
CA SER A 166 0.29 13.38 2.81
C SER A 166 1.09 12.10 3.08
N GLN A 167 1.94 12.07 4.11
CA GLN A 167 2.58 10.83 4.58
C GLN A 167 1.63 10.01 5.47
N GLN A 168 0.83 10.66 6.32
CA GLN A 168 -0.18 9.98 7.11
C GLN A 168 -1.18 9.20 6.24
N ILE A 169 -1.59 9.78 5.10
CA ILE A 169 -2.45 9.11 4.12
C ILE A 169 -1.83 7.78 3.63
N ILE A 170 -0.51 7.72 3.42
CA ILE A 170 0.18 6.48 3.06
C ILE A 170 0.06 5.46 4.19
N GLY A 171 0.27 5.90 5.43
CA GLY A 171 0.10 5.08 6.63
C GLY A 171 -1.33 4.54 6.79
N PHE A 172 -2.35 5.37 6.57
CA PHE A 172 -3.75 4.95 6.66
C PHE A 172 -4.13 3.95 5.57
N ARG A 173 -3.64 4.12 4.33
CA ARG A 173 -3.82 3.13 3.26
C ARG A 173 -3.14 1.80 3.60
N ALA A 174 -1.91 1.86 4.11
CA ALA A 174 -1.18 0.67 4.55
C ALA A 174 -1.92 -0.07 5.69
N LEU A 175 -2.57 0.65 6.61
CA LEU A 175 -3.41 0.06 7.65
C LEU A 175 -4.72 -0.53 7.10
N GLN A 176 -5.36 0.12 6.14
CA GLN A 176 -6.61 -0.36 5.54
C GLN A 176 -6.44 -1.79 5.00
N ASP A 177 -5.35 -2.07 4.28
CA ASP A 177 -5.03 -3.40 3.75
C ASP A 177 -4.87 -4.48 4.84
N VAL A 178 -4.46 -4.11 6.06
CA VAL A 178 -4.33 -5.01 7.22
C VAL A 178 -5.67 -5.22 7.90
N ILE A 179 -6.47 -4.16 8.00
CA ILE A 179 -7.78 -4.19 8.65
C ILE A 179 -8.77 -5.04 7.82
N GLU A 180 -8.70 -4.95 6.49
CA GLU A 180 -9.54 -5.72 5.57
C GLU A 180 -9.16 -7.21 5.50
N ASP A 181 -7.90 -7.55 5.78
CA ASP A 181 -7.44 -8.93 5.85
C ASP A 181 -8.06 -9.66 7.05
N ARG A 182 -9.03 -10.53 6.78
CA ARG A 182 -9.79 -11.27 7.80
C ARG A 182 -8.95 -12.28 8.57
N GLU A 183 -7.84 -12.74 8.00
CA GLU A 183 -6.94 -13.69 8.65
C GLU A 183 -6.02 -12.99 9.68
N PHE A 184 -5.95 -11.65 9.66
CA PHE A 184 -5.13 -10.90 10.61
C PHE A 184 -5.76 -10.78 12.02
N GLU A 185 -5.31 -11.55 12.99
CA GLU A 185 -6.00 -11.60 14.30
C GLU A 185 -5.60 -10.48 15.28
N ASN A 186 -4.39 -9.92 15.18
CA ASN A 186 -3.83 -9.01 16.18
C ASN A 186 -4.32 -7.54 16.04
N LEU A 187 -5.63 -7.32 16.09
CA LEU A 187 -6.23 -5.99 16.05
C LEU A 187 -5.76 -5.00 17.14
N PRO A 188 -5.38 -5.42 18.37
CA PRO A 188 -4.86 -4.50 19.38
C PRO A 188 -3.70 -3.61 18.89
N VAL A 189 -2.84 -4.13 17.99
CA VAL A 189 -1.75 -3.35 17.39
C VAL A 189 -2.27 -2.19 16.55
N ILE A 190 -3.34 -2.40 15.78
CA ILE A 190 -3.96 -1.40 14.91
C ILE A 190 -4.57 -0.28 15.76
N TYR A 191 -5.28 -0.65 16.82
CA TYR A 191 -5.88 0.33 17.73
C TYR A 191 -4.82 1.20 18.40
N ARG A 192 -3.66 0.62 18.77
CA ARG A 192 -2.52 1.39 19.29
C ARG A 192 -1.99 2.38 18.26
N LEU A 193 -1.78 1.95 17.02
CA LEU A 193 -1.29 2.80 15.93
C LEU A 193 -2.24 3.96 15.60
N LEU A 194 -3.55 3.72 15.71
CA LEU A 194 -4.58 4.74 15.44
C LEU A 194 -4.87 5.67 16.63
N THR A 195 -4.35 5.41 17.83
CA THR A 195 -4.67 6.19 19.02
C THR A 195 -4.26 7.66 18.86
N VAL A 196 -3.01 7.94 18.47
CA VAL A 196 -2.52 9.31 18.29
C VAL A 196 -3.25 10.04 17.14
N PRO A 197 -3.41 9.46 15.95
CA PRO A 197 -4.21 10.08 14.87
C PRO A 197 -5.65 10.41 15.26
N LEU A 198 -6.30 9.55 16.06
CA LEU A 198 -7.68 9.78 16.49
C LEU A 198 -7.78 10.88 17.54
N GLU A 199 -6.85 10.94 18.49
CA GLU A 199 -6.78 12.03 19.47
C GLU A 199 -6.54 13.39 18.78
N ALA A 200 -5.67 13.41 17.78
CA ALA A 200 -5.30 14.62 17.03
C ALA A 200 -6.16 14.87 15.78
N VAL A 201 -7.30 14.16 15.61
CA VAL A 201 -8.08 14.24 14.38
C VAL A 201 -8.55 15.66 14.08
N ASP A 202 -8.44 16.04 12.80
CA ASP A 202 -8.87 17.32 12.27
C ASP A 202 -9.80 17.13 11.06
N ARG A 203 -10.23 18.24 10.44
CA ARG A 203 -11.15 18.17 9.30
C ARG A 203 -10.57 17.43 8.09
N THR A 204 -9.25 17.41 7.95
CA THR A 204 -8.56 16.80 6.81
C THR A 204 -8.40 15.29 7.01
N THR A 205 -7.86 14.90 8.16
CA THR A 205 -7.61 13.50 8.55
C THR A 205 -8.90 12.72 8.84
N MET A 206 -9.97 13.40 9.26
CA MET A 206 -11.29 12.77 9.48
C MET A 206 -11.76 11.97 8.26
N HIS A 207 -11.54 12.48 7.04
CA HIS A 207 -11.98 11.82 5.80
C HIS A 207 -11.24 10.51 5.54
N GLU A 208 -9.97 10.45 5.93
CA GLU A 208 -9.12 9.28 5.76
C GLU A 208 -9.38 8.23 6.85
N LEU A 209 -9.66 8.66 8.08
CA LEU A 209 -9.90 7.76 9.22
C LEU A 209 -11.30 7.12 9.21
N GLU A 210 -12.30 7.77 8.60
CA GLU A 210 -13.68 7.27 8.50
C GLU A 210 -13.78 5.84 7.93
N PRO A 211 -13.21 5.51 6.75
CA PRO A 211 -13.28 4.15 6.22
C PRO A 211 -12.58 3.10 7.11
N LEU A 212 -11.45 3.45 7.73
CA LEU A 212 -10.73 2.56 8.65
C LEU A 212 -11.62 2.20 9.84
N LEU A 213 -12.23 3.20 10.48
CA LEU A 213 -13.12 3.01 11.63
C LEU A 213 -14.39 2.23 11.27
N ILE A 214 -14.98 2.47 10.09
CA ILE A 214 -16.12 1.69 9.62
C ILE A 214 -15.76 0.21 9.49
N THR A 215 -14.58 -0.08 8.93
CA THR A 215 -14.09 -1.45 8.73
C THR A 215 -13.79 -2.12 10.09
N LEU A 216 -13.12 -1.40 10.99
CA LEU A 216 -12.85 -1.86 12.36
C LEU A 216 -14.14 -2.11 13.15
N ALA A 217 -15.13 -1.22 13.08
CA ALA A 217 -16.40 -1.39 13.78
C ALA A 217 -17.15 -2.65 13.34
N ARG A 218 -17.09 -2.98 12.05
CA ARG A 218 -17.67 -4.22 11.51
C ARG A 218 -16.89 -5.46 11.93
N ARG A 219 -15.58 -5.34 12.12
CA ARG A 219 -14.69 -6.44 12.48
C ARG A 219 -14.70 -6.73 13.99
N SER A 220 -14.64 -5.69 14.82
CA SER A 220 -14.72 -5.77 16.28
C SER A 220 -15.35 -4.49 16.83
N ALA A 221 -16.68 -4.50 16.94
CA ALA A 221 -17.46 -3.38 17.45
C ALA A 221 -17.08 -3.01 18.90
N VAL A 222 -16.77 -4.00 19.74
CA VAL A 222 -16.44 -3.81 21.16
C VAL A 222 -15.13 -3.05 21.32
N GLU A 223 -14.07 -3.50 20.65
CA GLU A 223 -12.75 -2.86 20.73
C GLU A 223 -12.76 -1.47 20.08
N THR A 224 -13.43 -1.33 18.93
CA THR A 224 -13.56 -0.02 18.26
C THR A 224 -14.31 0.98 19.15
N LEU A 225 -15.37 0.55 19.83
CA LEU A 225 -16.09 1.37 20.79
C LEU A 225 -15.18 1.80 21.95
N PHE A 226 -14.39 0.88 22.50
CA PHE A 226 -13.49 1.16 23.60
C PHE A 226 -12.47 2.24 23.22
N LEU A 227 -11.79 2.08 22.07
CA LEU A 227 -10.83 3.06 21.56
C LEU A 227 -11.46 4.44 21.37
N LEU A 228 -12.60 4.51 20.67
CA LEU A 228 -13.26 5.78 20.39
C LEU A 228 -13.70 6.51 21.67
N ARG A 229 -14.22 5.77 22.65
CA ARG A 229 -14.56 6.32 23.97
C ARG A 229 -13.31 6.85 24.69
N GLN A 230 -12.22 6.08 24.67
CA GLN A 230 -10.97 6.46 25.31
C GLN A 230 -10.37 7.74 24.72
N CYS A 231 -10.23 7.80 23.39
CA CYS A 231 -9.70 8.98 22.69
C CYS A 231 -10.57 10.22 22.90
N TYR A 232 -11.90 10.07 22.84
CA TYR A 232 -12.81 11.19 23.03
C TYR A 232 -12.80 11.71 24.46
N ASN A 233 -12.83 10.84 25.48
CA ASN A 233 -12.79 11.26 26.88
C ASN A 233 -11.46 11.95 27.26
N ARG A 234 -10.37 11.67 26.55
CA ARG A 234 -9.07 12.33 26.79
C ARG A 234 -9.00 13.72 26.15
N THR A 235 -9.60 13.90 24.98
CA THR A 235 -9.38 15.10 24.16
C THR A 235 -10.57 16.04 24.11
N HIS A 236 -11.79 15.52 24.29
CA HIS A 236 -13.06 16.22 24.04
C HIS A 236 -13.12 16.86 22.64
N ASN A 237 -12.40 16.26 21.67
CA ASN A 237 -12.25 16.83 20.34
C ASN A 237 -13.60 16.81 19.57
N PRO A 238 -14.15 17.97 19.16
CA PRO A 238 -15.44 18.04 18.48
C PRO A 238 -15.42 17.39 17.08
N ILE A 239 -14.26 17.35 16.42
CA ILE A 239 -14.08 16.66 15.15
C ILE A 239 -14.15 15.14 15.36
N LEU A 240 -13.53 14.64 16.43
CA LEU A 240 -13.65 13.24 16.82
C LEU A 240 -15.11 12.86 17.13
N ALA A 241 -15.84 13.71 17.87
CA ALA A 241 -17.28 13.49 18.09
C ALA A 241 -18.06 13.40 16.77
N ARG A 242 -17.75 14.27 15.80
CA ARG A 242 -18.37 14.22 14.46
C ARG A 242 -18.02 12.93 13.72
N LEU A 243 -16.75 12.50 13.77
CA LEU A 243 -16.30 11.24 13.18
C LEU A 243 -17.03 10.04 13.79
N ILE A 244 -17.11 9.98 15.12
CA ILE A 244 -17.85 8.93 15.85
C ILE A 244 -19.30 8.88 15.36
N ARG A 245 -19.99 10.03 15.29
CA ARG A 245 -21.39 10.12 14.81
C ARG A 245 -21.55 9.55 13.39
N LYS A 246 -20.60 9.81 12.48
CA LYS A 246 -20.63 9.26 11.13
C LYS A 246 -20.46 7.73 11.10
N CYS A 247 -19.63 7.20 11.99
CA CYS A 247 -19.36 5.76 12.06
C CYS A 247 -20.47 4.97 12.78
N LEU A 248 -21.37 5.62 13.55
CA LEU A 248 -22.44 4.97 14.32
C LEU A 248 -23.24 3.90 13.54
N PRO A 249 -23.67 4.12 12.28
CA PRO A 249 -24.46 3.12 11.55
C PRO A 249 -23.74 1.77 11.34
N SER A 250 -22.41 1.74 11.49
CA SER A 250 -21.60 0.51 11.36
C SER A 250 -21.52 -0.30 12.65
N PHE A 251 -22.06 0.20 13.77
CA PHE A 251 -22.07 -0.48 15.07
C PHE A 251 -23.43 -1.16 15.35
N PRO A 252 -23.45 -2.22 16.18
CA PRO A 252 -24.67 -2.75 16.78
C PRO A 252 -25.42 -1.69 17.59
N SER A 253 -26.74 -1.85 17.76
CA SER A 253 -27.62 -0.87 18.42
C SER A 253 -27.18 -0.50 19.84
N GLU A 254 -26.72 -1.48 20.62
CA GLU A 254 -26.23 -1.27 21.99
C GLU A 254 -24.98 -0.37 22.01
N SER A 255 -24.00 -0.68 21.16
CA SER A 255 -22.78 0.12 20.99
C SER A 255 -23.08 1.54 20.51
N GLN A 256 -24.07 1.71 19.63
CA GLN A 256 -24.51 3.05 19.20
C GLN A 256 -25.06 3.87 20.36
N ALA A 257 -25.91 3.27 21.21
CA ALA A 257 -26.48 3.95 22.36
C ALA A 257 -25.39 4.38 23.35
N ALA A 258 -24.42 3.50 23.62
CA ALA A 258 -23.28 3.80 24.48
C ALA A 258 -22.42 4.97 23.94
N LEU A 259 -22.09 4.99 22.65
CA LEU A 259 -21.32 6.07 22.04
C LEU A 259 -22.09 7.41 22.02
N ARG A 260 -23.41 7.39 21.75
CA ARG A 260 -24.24 8.60 21.83
C ARG A 260 -24.25 9.20 23.23
N LYS A 261 -24.38 8.35 24.26
CA LYS A 261 -24.37 8.78 25.66
C LYS A 261 -23.06 9.46 26.04
N VAL A 262 -21.92 8.87 25.64
CA VAL A 262 -20.58 9.45 25.86
C VAL A 262 -20.45 10.85 25.28
N ILE A 263 -20.95 11.07 24.06
CA ILE A 263 -20.90 12.39 23.41
C ILE A 263 -21.83 13.38 24.13
N GLN A 264 -23.04 12.97 24.49
CA GLN A 264 -24.04 13.83 25.14
C GLN A 264 -23.63 14.28 26.54
N GLU A 265 -23.12 13.37 27.39
CA GLU A 265 -22.75 13.68 28.78
C GLU A 265 -21.67 14.77 28.86
N GLN A 266 -20.74 14.77 27.91
CA GLN A 266 -19.67 15.75 27.85
C GLN A 266 -20.11 17.10 27.25
N GLU A 267 -21.05 17.11 26.29
CA GLU A 267 -21.66 18.34 25.78
C GLU A 267 -22.49 19.09 26.83
N THR A 268 -23.01 18.38 27.84
CA THR A 268 -23.75 18.98 28.96
C THR A 268 -22.89 19.40 30.15
N SER A 269 -21.60 19.00 30.18
CA SER A 269 -20.68 19.24 31.30
C SER A 269 -19.65 20.35 31.02
N GLY A 270 -19.63 20.90 29.80
CA GLY A 270 -18.82 22.05 29.39
C GLY A 270 -19.67 23.28 29.14
#